data_AF-A0A5R8L4Q9-F1
#
_entry.id   AF-A0A5R8L4Q9-F1
#
_cell.length_a   1.000
_cell.length_b   1.000
_cell.length_c   1.000
_cell.angle_alpha   90.00
_cell.angle_beta   90.00
_cell.angle_gamma   90.00
#
_symmetry.space_group_name_H-M   'P 1'
#
loop_
_entity.id
_entity.type
_entity.pdbx_description
1 polymer ?
#
loop_
_entity_poly.entity_id
_entity_poly.type
_entity_poly.pdbx_seq_one_letter_code
_entity_poly.pdbx_strand_id
1 'polypeptide(L)'
;MHHPPPRRRRRATSTALTLIIAAAAALAAPALLTAPAHAADRGTGFGTWAPLSSTGWHGSMRVGDVHTYCIHPGLPVATGPTTDRGVQTESTGLSPQQLVSINHLVTTYGQTDDPVQAASVGWAVKSIVDRDTTLHSWGYEGDSLRAAIDHIMRRASPENSAAIQDRAEQYLAEAATIRVPRVGGTLTLTTDTDDPTRGTVTADVDPDATGGLHLEGAVFADTGAADRSGVVAGTAYPILASPPAGTDARPYTVRARGAFTVRAAAVRLFSTPGQQESAGPAEPQRFDLTAEDATPRPVQFSPRIRTLAHLDDGRFVDEVTFSPGEGLWPRHADGSLVSLRARADIYRTGAFPAEAAEIPAGLTPVAHLELTTDPAIGPGTYTTATTEPLPGPGVYTAVWRIERTDQDPATVAHLPTRYSWIERFATPAQTEQLVTPPPPSSPTPAPT
;
A
#
# COMPACT_ATOMS: atom_id res chain seq x y z
N MET A 1 -81.99 -48.95 -16.37
CA MET A 1 -82.08 -49.64 -15.06
C MET A 1 -80.68 -49.95 -14.56
N HIS A 2 -80.43 -49.77 -13.26
CA HIS A 2 -79.26 -50.18 -12.45
C HIS A 2 -77.81 -49.96 -12.98
N HIS A 3 -77.18 -48.93 -12.42
CA HIS A 3 -75.75 -48.84 -12.09
C HIS A 3 -75.45 -49.52 -10.73
N PRO A 4 -74.18 -49.69 -10.30
CA PRO A 4 -72.96 -50.00 -11.06
C PRO A 4 -72.38 -51.32 -10.47
N PRO A 5 -71.28 -51.47 -9.66
CA PRO A 5 -70.00 -50.76 -9.48
C PRO A 5 -68.78 -51.53 -10.05
N PRO A 6 -67.59 -50.88 -10.11
CA PRO A 6 -66.38 -51.57 -9.64
C PRO A 6 -65.48 -50.70 -8.73
N ARG A 7 -64.79 -51.33 -7.76
CA ARG A 7 -63.80 -50.66 -6.90
C ARG A 7 -62.64 -51.58 -6.53
N ARG A 8 -61.42 -51.13 -6.87
CA ARG A 8 -60.12 -51.39 -6.17
C ARG A 8 -59.63 -52.85 -6.20
N ARG A 9 -58.32 -53.16 -6.04
CA ARG A 9 -57.05 -52.43 -6.19
C ARG A 9 -55.96 -53.52 -6.25
N ARG A 10 -55.10 -53.53 -7.27
CA ARG A 10 -53.71 -54.02 -7.13
C ARG A 10 -52.81 -53.01 -7.86
N ARG A 11 -51.89 -52.40 -7.12
CA ARG A 11 -50.82 -51.57 -7.68
C ARG A 11 -49.51 -52.25 -7.35
N ALA A 12 -48.77 -52.62 -8.39
CA ALA A 12 -47.36 -52.97 -8.31
C ALA A 12 -46.71 -52.41 -9.57
N THR A 13 -46.04 -51.27 -9.43
CA THR A 13 -44.95 -50.83 -10.31
C THR A 13 -44.19 -49.73 -9.57
N SER A 14 -42.87 -49.80 -9.65
CA SER A 14 -41.93 -48.93 -8.94
C SER A 14 -41.55 -47.71 -9.79
N THR A 15 -40.68 -46.86 -9.22
CA THR A 15 -39.81 -45.90 -9.92
C THR A 15 -40.48 -44.82 -10.77
N ALA A 16 -40.65 -43.64 -10.17
CA ALA A 16 -40.33 -42.37 -10.83
C ALA A 16 -39.74 -41.39 -9.80
N LEU A 17 -38.68 -40.71 -10.21
CA LEU A 17 -37.84 -39.81 -9.43
C LEU A 17 -38.57 -38.51 -9.02
N THR A 18 -38.56 -38.14 -7.74
CA THR A 18 -38.86 -36.75 -7.31
C THR A 18 -37.99 -36.37 -6.12
N LEU A 19 -37.21 -35.28 -6.23
CA LEU A 19 -36.50 -34.71 -5.08
C LEU A 19 -37.51 -34.21 -4.04
N ILE A 20 -37.33 -34.63 -2.78
CA ILE A 20 -38.07 -34.06 -1.65
C ILE A 20 -37.18 -33.05 -0.94
N ILE A 21 -37.58 -31.78 -1.04
CA ILE A 21 -37.16 -30.72 -0.13
C ILE A 21 -37.94 -30.93 1.18
N ALA A 22 -37.31 -31.52 2.21
CA ALA A 22 -37.79 -31.47 3.61
C ALA A 22 -36.76 -32.07 4.59
N ALA A 23 -35.73 -31.28 4.94
CA ALA A 23 -34.90 -31.53 6.14
C ALA A 23 -34.34 -30.21 6.70
N ALA A 24 -35.19 -29.17 6.76
CA ALA A 24 -34.91 -28.02 7.60
C ALA A 24 -35.06 -28.43 9.08
N ALA A 25 -34.22 -27.88 9.95
CA ALA A 25 -34.15 -28.18 11.40
C ALA A 25 -33.54 -29.55 11.81
N ALA A 26 -32.30 -29.82 11.39
CA ALA A 26 -31.39 -30.67 12.16
C ALA A 26 -29.92 -30.20 12.02
N LEU A 27 -29.24 -30.07 13.17
CA LEU A 27 -27.77 -30.13 13.31
C LEU A 27 -26.93 -29.10 12.53
N ALA A 28 -26.91 -27.86 13.03
CA ALA A 28 -25.76 -26.98 12.93
C ALA A 28 -25.22 -26.67 14.34
N ALA A 29 -24.96 -27.71 15.14
CA ALA A 29 -24.07 -27.57 16.28
C ALA A 29 -22.66 -27.28 15.73
N PRO A 30 -21.94 -26.25 16.21
CA PRO A 30 -20.55 -26.09 15.82
C PRO A 30 -19.80 -27.32 16.34
N ALA A 31 -19.29 -28.13 15.41
CA ALA A 31 -18.37 -29.20 15.75
C ALA A 31 -17.09 -28.53 16.29
N LEU A 32 -16.99 -28.46 17.62
CA LEU A 32 -15.74 -28.21 18.32
C LEU A 32 -14.79 -29.35 17.94
N LEU A 33 -14.04 -29.15 16.85
CA LEU A 33 -12.95 -30.01 16.44
C LEU A 33 -11.89 -29.93 17.53
N THR A 34 -11.97 -30.84 18.49
CA THR A 34 -10.95 -31.00 19.53
C THR A 34 -9.64 -31.34 18.83
N ALA A 35 -8.68 -30.41 18.87
CA ALA A 35 -7.35 -30.64 18.36
C ALA A 35 -6.77 -31.94 18.96
N PRO A 36 -6.04 -32.75 18.17
CA PRO A 36 -5.48 -34.01 18.68
C PRO A 36 -4.57 -33.72 19.88
N ALA A 37 -4.84 -34.40 21.00
CA ALA A 37 -3.98 -34.31 22.17
C ALA A 37 -2.72 -35.16 21.93
N HIS A 38 -1.56 -34.50 21.92
CA HIS A 38 -0.26 -35.15 21.88
C HIS A 38 0.35 -35.08 23.28
N ALA A 39 0.99 -36.15 23.76
CA ALA A 39 1.80 -36.01 24.97
C ALA A 39 2.89 -34.96 24.71
N ALA A 40 3.10 -34.03 25.65
CA ALA A 40 4.29 -33.19 25.59
C ALA A 40 5.52 -34.09 25.80
N ASP A 41 6.42 -34.03 24.84
CA ASP A 41 7.72 -34.69 24.91
C ASP A 41 8.69 -33.84 25.74
N ARG A 42 9.72 -34.52 26.26
CA ARG A 42 10.88 -33.85 26.85
C ARG A 42 11.56 -32.98 25.77
N GLY A 43 11.55 -31.67 25.98
CA GLY A 43 12.29 -30.73 25.15
C GLY A 43 13.76 -30.60 25.58
N THR A 44 14.32 -29.42 25.40
CA THR A 44 15.74 -29.13 25.59
C THR A 44 15.97 -28.43 26.93
N GLY A 45 16.93 -28.89 27.74
CA GLY A 45 17.23 -28.30 29.05
C GLY A 45 17.87 -29.27 30.06
N PHE A 46 17.82 -28.88 31.33
CA PHE A 46 18.47 -29.60 32.44
C PHE A 46 17.49 -30.06 33.52
N GLY A 47 17.94 -30.98 34.36
CA GLY A 47 17.16 -31.54 35.47
C GLY A 47 16.38 -32.80 35.11
N THR A 48 15.32 -33.08 35.86
CA THR A 48 14.56 -34.33 35.81
C THR A 48 13.22 -34.15 35.10
N TRP A 49 13.05 -34.85 33.99
CA TRP A 49 11.76 -34.96 33.29
C TRP A 49 10.81 -35.90 34.03
N ALA A 50 10.07 -35.36 34.98
CA ALA A 50 9.02 -36.04 35.74
C ALA A 50 8.00 -35.01 36.27
N PRO A 51 6.71 -35.40 36.49
CA PRO A 51 5.70 -34.48 37.01
C PRO A 51 6.12 -33.79 38.32
N LEU A 52 6.72 -34.54 39.24
CA LEU A 52 7.25 -34.04 40.51
C LEU A 52 8.69 -34.52 40.66
N SER A 53 9.61 -33.61 41.00
CA SER A 53 10.98 -33.92 41.39
C SER A 53 11.59 -32.77 42.20
N SER A 54 12.58 -33.07 43.05
CA SER A 54 13.26 -32.08 43.90
C SER A 54 14.19 -31.11 43.13
N THR A 55 14.46 -31.40 41.85
CA THR A 55 15.29 -30.58 40.95
C THR A 55 14.48 -29.93 39.83
N GLY A 56 13.29 -30.45 39.50
CA GLY A 56 12.45 -29.95 38.40
C GLY A 56 13.03 -30.19 37.00
N TRP A 57 12.26 -29.77 35.98
CA TRP A 57 12.74 -29.63 34.60
C TRP A 57 12.90 -28.15 34.26
N HIS A 58 14.09 -27.79 33.76
CA HIS A 58 14.49 -26.41 33.49
C HIS A 58 14.93 -26.28 32.03
N GLY A 59 13.97 -25.92 31.18
CA GLY A 59 14.11 -25.88 29.73
C GLY A 59 12.76 -25.83 29.03
N SER A 60 12.75 -26.16 27.74
CA SER A 60 11.52 -26.31 26.97
C SER A 60 10.85 -27.67 27.19
N MET A 61 9.55 -27.72 26.94
CA MET A 61 8.80 -28.92 26.57
C MET A 61 8.66 -28.94 25.04
N ARG A 62 8.31 -30.07 24.45
CA ARG A 62 8.03 -30.16 23.00
C ARG A 62 6.60 -30.64 22.77
N VAL A 63 5.83 -29.92 21.96
CA VAL A 63 4.49 -30.36 21.51
C VAL A 63 4.49 -30.39 19.99
N GLY A 64 4.48 -31.59 19.41
CA GLY A 64 4.89 -31.76 18.02
C GLY A 64 6.35 -31.31 17.87
N ASP A 65 6.61 -30.40 16.93
CA ASP A 65 7.94 -29.80 16.71
C ASP A 65 8.12 -28.41 17.34
N VAL A 66 7.17 -27.95 18.17
CA VAL A 66 7.23 -26.62 18.81
C VAL A 66 7.83 -26.72 20.21
N HIS A 67 8.81 -25.86 20.51
CA HIS A 67 9.36 -25.70 21.86
C HIS A 67 8.47 -24.77 22.67
N THR A 68 7.96 -25.24 23.81
CA THR A 68 7.05 -24.49 24.69
C THR A 68 7.64 -24.32 26.09
N TYR A 69 7.27 -23.25 26.78
CA TYR A 69 7.84 -22.88 28.07
C TYR A 69 6.77 -22.71 29.13
N CYS A 70 7.01 -23.22 30.33
CA CYS A 70 6.06 -23.18 31.45
C CYS A 70 5.67 -21.73 31.79
N ILE A 71 4.36 -21.47 31.80
CA ILE A 71 3.76 -20.18 32.20
C ILE A 71 2.90 -20.29 33.47
N HIS A 72 3.06 -21.36 34.25
CA HIS A 72 2.52 -21.47 35.60
C HIS A 72 3.56 -22.15 36.51
N PRO A 73 4.51 -21.39 37.10
CA PRO A 73 5.48 -21.95 38.04
C PRO A 73 4.77 -22.57 39.25
N GLY A 74 5.45 -23.48 39.95
CA GLY A 74 4.89 -24.24 41.08
C GLY A 74 3.98 -25.42 40.73
N LEU A 75 3.51 -25.55 39.48
CA LEU A 75 2.74 -26.72 39.03
C LEU A 75 3.62 -27.88 38.53
N PRO A 76 3.11 -29.13 38.52
CA PRO A 76 3.81 -30.29 37.97
C PRO A 76 4.21 -30.12 36.50
N VAL A 77 5.34 -30.70 36.10
CA VAL A 77 5.79 -30.68 34.70
C VAL A 77 4.76 -31.37 33.80
N ALA A 78 4.49 -30.77 32.63
CA ALA A 78 3.57 -31.32 31.63
C ALA A 78 4.19 -32.54 30.94
N THR A 79 4.01 -33.73 31.51
CA THR A 79 4.40 -35.02 30.92
C THR A 79 3.19 -35.87 30.48
N GLY A 80 1.98 -35.34 30.64
CA GLY A 80 0.72 -35.97 30.21
C GLY A 80 0.26 -35.55 28.81
N PRO A 81 -0.93 -35.99 28.37
CA PRO A 81 -1.56 -35.54 27.13
C PRO A 81 -1.82 -34.03 27.13
N THR A 82 -1.22 -33.33 26.19
CA THR A 82 -1.26 -31.87 26.04
C THR A 82 -2.16 -31.49 24.86
N THR A 83 -2.97 -30.45 25.06
CA THR A 83 -3.83 -29.87 24.03
C THR A 83 -3.33 -28.49 23.66
N ASP A 84 -3.11 -28.27 22.36
CA ASP A 84 -2.93 -26.93 21.79
C ASP A 84 -4.26 -26.17 21.83
N ARG A 85 -4.25 -25.00 22.48
CA ARG A 85 -5.38 -24.08 22.64
C ARG A 85 -5.34 -22.92 21.65
N GLY A 86 -4.42 -22.93 20.69
CA GLY A 86 -4.22 -21.86 19.71
C GLY A 86 -3.57 -20.62 20.31
N VAL A 87 -3.56 -19.54 19.52
CA VAL A 87 -3.03 -18.24 19.94
C VAL A 87 -4.02 -17.54 20.86
N GLN A 88 -3.55 -17.10 22.02
CA GLN A 88 -4.32 -16.43 23.06
C GLN A 88 -3.79 -15.00 23.26
N THR A 89 -4.62 -14.00 22.98
CA THR A 89 -4.39 -12.57 23.27
C THR A 89 -4.85 -12.19 24.69
N GLU A 90 -5.72 -13.02 25.28
CA GLU A 90 -6.18 -12.93 26.66
C GLU A 90 -5.98 -14.32 27.27
N SER A 91 -4.90 -14.51 28.03
CA SER A 91 -4.63 -15.77 28.73
C SER A 91 -4.84 -15.60 30.23
N THR A 92 -5.07 -16.71 30.93
CA THR A 92 -5.50 -16.81 32.33
C THR A 92 -4.58 -16.07 33.31
N GLY A 93 -4.83 -14.76 33.50
CA GLY A 93 -4.13 -13.90 34.45
C GLY A 93 -2.91 -13.15 33.93
N LEU A 94 -2.51 -13.31 32.65
CA LEU A 94 -1.36 -12.58 32.10
C LEU A 94 -1.76 -11.25 31.44
N SER A 95 -1.04 -10.19 31.78
CA SER A 95 -1.17 -8.88 31.14
C SER A 95 -0.62 -8.87 29.70
N PRO A 96 -1.06 -7.94 28.83
CA PRO A 96 -0.49 -7.77 27.49
C PRO A 96 1.03 -7.56 27.49
N GLN A 97 1.58 -6.90 28.52
CA GLN A 97 3.02 -6.72 28.68
C GLN A 97 3.73 -8.06 28.92
N GLN A 98 3.19 -8.92 29.78
CA GLN A 98 3.75 -10.26 30.00
C GLN A 98 3.63 -11.11 28.73
N LEU A 99 2.49 -11.06 28.03
CA LEU A 99 2.28 -11.79 26.78
C LEU A 99 3.28 -11.39 25.69
N VAL A 100 3.47 -10.10 25.42
CA VAL A 100 4.44 -9.64 24.40
C VAL A 100 5.88 -9.97 24.78
N SER A 101 6.21 -9.89 26.08
CA SER A 101 7.53 -10.22 26.64
C SER A 101 7.84 -11.72 26.48
N ILE A 102 6.91 -12.59 26.86
CA ILE A 102 7.04 -14.05 26.70
C ILE A 102 7.12 -14.41 25.21
N ASN A 103 6.24 -13.85 24.37
CA ASN A 103 6.25 -14.14 22.93
C ASN A 103 7.57 -13.73 22.27
N HIS A 104 8.13 -12.58 22.64
CA HIS A 104 9.44 -12.15 22.20
C HIS A 104 10.52 -13.18 22.57
N LEU A 105 10.64 -13.60 23.83
CA LEU A 105 11.65 -14.58 24.23
C LEU A 105 11.45 -15.96 23.58
N VAL A 106 10.21 -16.46 23.53
CA VAL A 106 9.90 -17.79 22.99
C VAL A 106 10.11 -17.85 21.47
N THR A 107 9.88 -16.75 20.75
CA THR A 107 10.10 -16.64 19.30
C THR A 107 11.57 -16.39 18.97
N THR A 108 12.23 -15.47 19.67
CA THR A 108 13.62 -15.06 19.35
C THR A 108 14.67 -16.07 19.86
N TYR A 109 14.45 -16.66 21.04
CA TYR A 109 15.42 -17.54 21.69
C TYR A 109 14.86 -18.94 22.02
N GLY A 110 13.54 -19.10 22.08
CA GLY A 110 12.91 -20.31 22.61
C GLY A 110 12.88 -21.53 21.69
N GLN A 111 12.91 -21.36 20.36
CA GLN A 111 12.94 -22.49 19.42
C GLN A 111 14.40 -22.96 19.23
N THR A 112 14.92 -23.71 20.21
CA THR A 112 16.36 -24.02 20.30
C THR A 112 16.66 -25.39 20.91
N ASP A 113 17.75 -25.99 20.41
CA ASP A 113 18.38 -27.21 20.92
C ASP A 113 19.62 -26.93 21.79
N ASP A 114 19.99 -25.67 22.02
CA ASP A 114 20.97 -25.32 23.07
C ASP A 114 20.31 -25.42 24.46
N PRO A 115 20.70 -26.37 25.34
CA PRO A 115 20.10 -26.55 26.65
C PRO A 115 20.37 -25.37 27.60
N VAL A 116 21.48 -24.63 27.43
CA VAL A 116 21.76 -23.42 28.19
C VAL A 116 20.79 -22.32 27.77
N GLN A 117 20.56 -22.14 26.47
CA GLN A 117 19.60 -21.17 25.94
C GLN A 117 18.17 -21.51 26.38
N ALA A 118 17.73 -22.76 26.20
CA ALA A 118 16.40 -23.22 26.59
C ALA A 118 16.16 -23.09 28.11
N ALA A 119 17.13 -23.47 28.95
CA ALA A 119 17.01 -23.27 30.40
C ALA A 119 16.89 -21.79 30.77
N SER A 120 17.64 -20.91 30.10
CA SER A 120 17.62 -19.45 30.33
C SER A 120 16.28 -18.83 29.94
N VAL A 121 15.72 -19.20 28.79
CA VAL A 121 14.36 -18.80 28.36
C VAL A 121 13.33 -19.30 29.37
N GLY A 122 13.43 -20.56 29.83
CA GLY A 122 12.52 -21.12 30.82
C GLY A 122 12.52 -20.40 32.16
N TRP A 123 13.68 -19.94 32.64
CA TRP A 123 13.76 -19.13 33.86
C TRP A 123 13.25 -17.70 33.68
N ALA A 124 13.52 -17.07 32.53
CA ALA A 124 13.01 -15.75 32.21
C ALA A 124 11.48 -15.74 32.05
N VAL A 125 10.91 -16.67 31.26
CA VAL A 125 9.46 -16.79 31.04
C VAL A 125 8.70 -17.01 32.36
N LYS A 126 9.15 -17.94 33.22
CA LYS A 126 8.56 -18.16 34.54
C LYS A 126 8.61 -16.89 35.40
N SER A 127 9.75 -16.18 35.39
CA SER A 127 9.95 -14.93 36.13
C SER A 127 9.10 -13.75 35.63
N ILE A 128 8.75 -13.71 34.34
CA ILE A 128 7.81 -12.71 33.76
C ILE A 128 6.38 -12.98 34.22
N VAL A 129 5.99 -14.25 34.32
CA VAL A 129 4.66 -14.65 34.81
C VAL A 129 4.51 -14.35 36.29
N ASP A 130 5.37 -14.96 37.12
CA ASP A 130 5.32 -14.87 38.56
C ASP A 130 6.74 -15.03 39.11
N ARG A 131 7.34 -13.90 39.46
CA ARG A 131 8.70 -13.78 39.98
C ARG A 131 8.87 -14.51 41.32
N ASP A 132 7.87 -14.44 42.20
CA ASP A 132 7.90 -14.96 43.57
C ASP A 132 7.84 -16.49 43.55
N THR A 133 6.79 -17.05 42.94
CA THR A 133 6.66 -18.50 42.80
C THR A 133 7.86 -19.10 42.04
N THR A 134 8.43 -18.38 41.06
CA THR A 134 9.64 -18.83 40.35
C THR A 134 10.88 -18.94 41.25
N LEU A 135 11.08 -18.01 42.18
CA LEU A 135 12.18 -18.07 43.16
C LEU A 135 12.00 -19.25 44.11
N HIS A 136 10.79 -19.40 44.66
CA HIS A 136 10.56 -20.21 45.86
C HIS A 136 10.07 -21.64 45.60
N SER A 137 9.61 -21.97 44.38
CA SER A 137 9.05 -23.30 43.99
C SER A 137 9.91 -24.52 44.35
N TRP A 138 11.22 -24.34 44.57
CA TRP A 138 12.16 -25.44 44.89
C TRP A 138 12.94 -25.23 46.19
N GLY A 139 12.41 -24.41 47.12
CA GLY A 139 12.96 -24.27 48.47
C GLY A 139 14.15 -23.31 48.61
N TYR A 140 14.34 -22.40 47.65
CA TYR A 140 15.24 -21.26 47.83
C TYR A 140 14.51 -20.14 48.60
N GLU A 141 15.12 -19.59 49.64
CA GLU A 141 14.47 -18.67 50.60
C GLU A 141 14.83 -17.18 50.39
N GLY A 142 15.52 -16.82 49.31
CA GLY A 142 15.95 -15.43 49.04
C GLY A 142 15.40 -14.84 47.74
N ASP A 143 15.76 -13.59 47.47
CA ASP A 143 15.07 -12.77 46.45
C ASP A 143 15.79 -12.73 45.08
N SER A 144 17.05 -13.17 45.01
CA SER A 144 17.87 -13.07 43.80
C SER A 144 17.56 -14.19 42.80
N LEU A 145 17.24 -13.81 41.56
CA LEU A 145 17.05 -14.79 40.47
C LEU A 145 18.32 -15.61 40.24
N ARG A 146 19.48 -14.96 40.23
CA ARG A 146 20.77 -15.65 40.04
C ARG A 146 20.95 -16.76 41.07
N ALA A 147 20.73 -16.44 42.35
CA ALA A 147 20.90 -17.38 43.44
C ALA A 147 19.83 -18.49 43.42
N ALA A 148 18.61 -18.22 42.97
CA ALA A 148 17.58 -19.24 42.75
C ALA A 148 17.96 -20.22 41.63
N ILE A 149 18.40 -19.69 40.47
CA ILE A 149 18.93 -20.48 39.36
C ILE A 149 20.10 -21.34 39.86
N ASP A 150 21.05 -20.74 40.56
CA ASP A 150 22.26 -21.38 41.06
C ASP A 150 21.98 -22.46 42.14
N HIS A 151 20.97 -22.24 43.00
CA HIS A 151 20.47 -23.21 43.98
C HIS A 151 19.91 -24.50 43.32
N ILE A 152 19.42 -24.41 42.08
CA ILE A 152 18.97 -25.57 41.30
C ILE A 152 20.07 -26.10 40.38
N MET A 153 20.77 -25.23 39.64
CA MET A 153 21.76 -25.63 38.65
C MET A 153 22.99 -26.28 39.29
N ARG A 154 23.35 -25.96 40.54
CA ARG A 154 24.30 -26.76 41.34
C ARG A 154 23.94 -28.24 41.49
N ARG A 155 22.68 -28.63 41.27
CA ARG A 155 22.21 -30.03 41.26
C ARG A 155 21.91 -30.55 39.85
N ALA A 156 21.51 -29.67 38.93
CA ALA A 156 21.07 -30.05 37.58
C ALA A 156 22.19 -30.03 36.51
N SER A 157 23.08 -29.03 36.55
CA SER A 157 24.23 -28.84 35.66
C SER A 157 25.15 -27.73 36.22
N PRO A 158 26.06 -28.06 37.16
CA PRO A 158 26.90 -27.07 37.83
C PRO A 158 27.74 -26.25 36.86
N GLU A 159 28.30 -26.89 35.84
CA GLU A 159 29.15 -26.31 34.80
C GLU A 159 28.46 -25.24 33.95
N ASN A 160 27.12 -25.31 33.81
CA ASN A 160 26.34 -24.32 33.06
C ASN A 160 25.64 -23.28 33.95
N SER A 161 25.70 -23.41 35.29
CA SER A 161 24.97 -22.55 36.24
C SER A 161 25.16 -21.05 35.95
N ALA A 162 26.42 -20.60 35.81
CA ALA A 162 26.73 -19.18 35.58
C ALA A 162 26.16 -18.67 34.25
N ALA A 163 26.34 -19.42 33.16
CA ALA A 163 25.86 -19.03 31.83
C ALA A 163 24.33 -18.94 31.76
N ILE A 164 23.60 -19.79 32.50
CA ILE A 164 22.14 -19.73 32.61
C ILE A 164 21.70 -18.50 33.40
N GLN A 165 22.40 -18.14 34.48
CA GLN A 165 22.11 -16.92 35.24
C GLN A 165 22.28 -15.67 34.36
N ASP A 166 23.42 -15.55 33.68
CA ASP A 166 23.75 -14.37 32.85
C ASP A 166 22.74 -14.18 31.71
N ARG A 167 22.41 -15.25 30.98
CA ARG A 167 21.44 -15.21 29.88
C ARG A 167 20.01 -14.96 30.37
N ALA A 168 19.60 -15.56 31.49
CA ALA A 168 18.24 -15.35 32.02
C ALA A 168 18.01 -13.89 32.47
N GLU A 169 19.01 -13.26 33.09
CA GLU A 169 18.95 -11.83 33.43
C GLU A 169 18.98 -10.93 32.19
N GLN A 170 19.83 -11.25 31.19
CA GLN A 170 19.84 -10.55 29.91
C GLN A 170 18.47 -10.59 29.23
N TYR A 171 17.84 -11.77 29.14
CA TYR A 171 16.52 -11.95 28.54
C TYR A 171 15.41 -11.21 29.31
N LEU A 172 15.49 -11.13 30.63
CA LEU A 172 14.54 -10.33 31.42
C LEU A 172 14.72 -8.82 31.19
N ALA A 173 15.97 -8.36 31.13
CA ALA A 173 16.27 -6.96 30.84
C ALA A 173 15.80 -6.55 29.42
N GLU A 174 16.04 -7.40 28.42
CA GLU A 174 15.56 -7.20 27.04
C GLU A 174 14.03 -7.20 26.98
N ALA A 175 13.38 -8.24 27.52
CA ALA A 175 11.93 -8.39 27.50
C ALA A 175 11.19 -7.22 28.19
N ALA A 176 11.77 -6.65 29.26
CA ALA A 176 11.23 -5.48 29.95
C ALA A 176 11.23 -4.19 29.08
N THR A 177 12.02 -4.13 28.00
CA THR A 177 12.01 -3.00 27.05
C THR A 177 11.00 -3.16 25.92
N ILE A 178 10.45 -4.36 25.71
CA ILE A 178 9.48 -4.64 24.64
C ILE A 178 8.15 -3.98 24.98
N ARG A 179 7.71 -3.02 24.16
CA ARG A 179 6.42 -2.35 24.32
C ARG A 179 5.27 -3.26 23.89
N VAL A 180 4.10 -3.11 24.51
CA VAL A 180 2.84 -3.64 23.96
C VAL A 180 2.51 -2.86 22.69
N PRO A 181 2.43 -3.50 21.52
CA PRO A 181 2.19 -2.82 20.26
C PRO A 181 0.71 -2.46 20.07
N ARG A 182 0.45 -1.33 19.42
CA ARG A 182 -0.87 -0.96 18.91
C ARG A 182 -1.17 -1.76 17.64
N VAL A 183 -2.23 -2.58 17.68
CA VAL A 183 -2.79 -3.21 16.47
C VAL A 183 -3.76 -2.24 15.79
N GLY A 184 -3.71 -2.14 14.47
CA GLY A 184 -4.52 -1.19 13.71
C GLY A 184 -3.90 0.20 13.62
N GLY A 185 -4.70 1.17 13.16
CA GLY A 185 -4.24 2.50 12.84
C GLY A 185 -5.23 3.25 11.94
N THR A 186 -4.77 4.33 11.31
CA THR A 186 -5.54 5.03 10.26
C THR A 186 -4.64 5.40 9.08
N LEU A 187 -5.23 5.46 7.88
CA LEU A 187 -4.62 6.14 6.74
C LEU A 187 -5.30 7.49 6.56
N THR A 188 -4.50 8.53 6.31
CA THR A 188 -5.00 9.87 5.97
C THR A 188 -4.52 10.23 4.56
N LEU A 189 -5.46 10.53 3.67
CA LEU A 189 -5.21 11.14 2.38
C LEU A 189 -5.44 12.64 2.44
N THR A 190 -4.62 13.41 1.74
CA THR A 190 -4.80 14.85 1.55
C THR A 190 -4.84 15.20 0.07
N THR A 191 -5.47 16.33 -0.24
CA THR A 191 -5.51 16.93 -1.57
C THR A 191 -5.00 18.36 -1.45
N ASP A 192 -4.07 18.75 -2.31
CA ASP A 192 -3.61 20.14 -2.39
C ASP A 192 -4.73 21.01 -2.98
N THR A 193 -5.00 22.15 -2.35
CA THR A 193 -6.11 23.04 -2.74
C THR A 193 -5.83 23.82 -4.02
N ASP A 194 -4.55 24.07 -4.34
CA ASP A 194 -4.14 24.81 -5.53
C ASP A 194 -3.94 23.87 -6.74
N ASP A 195 -3.59 22.60 -6.46
CA ASP A 195 -3.40 21.55 -7.46
C ASP A 195 -4.01 20.20 -6.99
N PRO A 196 -5.27 19.91 -7.33
CA PRO A 196 -5.94 18.67 -6.94
C PRO A 196 -5.31 17.38 -7.49
N THR A 197 -4.34 17.46 -8.41
CA THR A 197 -3.52 16.31 -8.82
C THR A 197 -2.47 15.94 -7.77
N ARG A 198 -2.25 16.77 -6.74
CA ARG A 198 -1.25 16.56 -5.70
C ARG A 198 -1.89 16.28 -4.34
N GLY A 199 -1.07 15.74 -3.44
CA GLY A 199 -1.50 15.41 -2.08
C GLY A 199 -0.45 14.60 -1.33
N THR A 200 -0.85 14.07 -0.19
CA THR A 200 -0.05 13.10 0.58
C THR A 200 -0.90 11.92 1.05
N VAL A 201 -0.25 10.79 1.29
CA VAL A 201 -0.78 9.69 2.12
C VAL A 201 0.09 9.53 3.37
N THR A 202 -0.54 9.40 4.52
CA THR A 202 0.13 9.22 5.82
C THR A 202 -0.48 8.02 6.55
N ALA A 203 0.36 7.17 7.15
CA ALA A 203 -0.08 6.03 7.96
C ALA A 203 0.19 6.28 9.44
N ASP A 204 -0.87 6.40 10.24
CA ASP A 204 -0.79 6.38 11.71
C ASP A 204 -0.93 4.92 12.18
N VAL A 205 0.20 4.26 12.44
CA VAL A 205 0.30 2.87 12.92
C VAL A 205 1.26 2.79 14.11
N ASP A 206 1.48 1.62 14.71
CA ASP A 206 2.57 1.48 15.69
C ASP A 206 3.94 1.76 15.04
N PRO A 207 4.88 2.47 15.68
CA PRO A 207 6.23 2.68 15.15
C PRO A 207 7.03 1.38 14.91
N ASP A 208 6.70 0.27 15.59
CA ASP A 208 7.31 -1.05 15.35
C ASP A 208 6.56 -1.86 14.28
N ALA A 209 5.47 -1.33 13.70
CA ALA A 209 4.77 -1.98 12.61
C ALA A 209 5.53 -1.83 11.29
N THR A 210 5.59 -2.91 10.52
CA THR A 210 6.23 -2.96 9.19
C THR A 210 5.18 -3.24 8.13
N GLY A 211 5.28 -2.61 6.97
CA GLY A 211 4.26 -2.77 5.94
C GLY A 211 4.48 -1.96 4.68
N GLY A 212 3.43 -1.89 3.88
CA GLY A 212 3.39 -1.16 2.62
C GLY A 212 2.03 -0.54 2.34
N LEU A 213 2.02 0.36 1.36
CA LEU A 213 0.86 1.07 0.84
C LEU A 213 0.70 0.78 -0.66
N HIS A 214 -0.55 0.72 -1.11
CA HIS A 214 -0.96 0.65 -2.51
C HIS A 214 -1.95 1.80 -2.80
N LEU A 215 -1.78 2.46 -3.94
CA LEU A 215 -2.61 3.59 -4.38
C LEU A 215 -3.42 3.21 -5.63
N GLU A 216 -4.73 3.44 -5.58
CA GLU A 216 -5.61 3.42 -6.74
C GLU A 216 -5.89 4.87 -7.17
N GLY A 217 -5.68 5.20 -8.45
CA GLY A 217 -5.89 6.56 -8.99
C GLY A 217 -4.75 7.55 -8.73
N ALA A 218 -3.66 7.11 -8.08
CA ALA A 218 -2.46 7.91 -7.86
C ALA A 218 -1.19 7.04 -7.84
N VAL A 219 -0.04 7.70 -7.89
CA VAL A 219 1.30 7.13 -7.69
C VAL A 219 2.08 7.95 -6.66
N PHE A 220 3.09 7.35 -6.02
CA PHE A 220 4.02 8.07 -5.16
C PHE A 220 4.90 9.00 -6.01
N ALA A 221 5.03 10.26 -5.59
CA ALA A 221 5.64 11.31 -6.42
C ALA A 221 7.16 11.15 -6.63
N ASP A 222 7.83 10.40 -5.74
CA ASP A 222 9.26 10.14 -5.78
C ASP A 222 9.63 8.89 -6.60
N THR A 223 8.74 7.91 -6.72
CA THR A 223 8.99 6.66 -7.45
C THR A 223 8.20 6.52 -8.75
N GLY A 224 7.10 7.25 -8.91
CA GLY A 224 6.14 7.05 -10.01
C GLY A 224 5.36 5.72 -9.94
N ALA A 225 5.47 4.97 -8.84
CA ALA A 225 4.80 3.68 -8.64
C ALA A 225 3.53 3.82 -7.78
N ALA A 226 2.55 2.92 -7.99
CA ALA A 226 1.36 2.81 -7.14
C ALA A 226 1.66 2.16 -5.78
N ASP A 227 2.70 1.33 -5.71
CA ASP A 227 3.09 0.56 -4.53
C ASP A 227 4.31 1.15 -3.81
N ARG A 228 4.31 1.08 -2.48
CA ARG A 228 5.45 1.44 -1.61
C ARG A 228 5.58 0.46 -0.45
N SER A 229 6.74 -0.16 -0.31
CA SER A 229 7.14 -0.92 0.88
C SER A 229 7.97 -0.06 1.85
N GLY A 230 8.19 -0.55 3.08
CA GLY A 230 9.02 0.15 4.06
C GLY A 230 8.39 1.45 4.57
N VAL A 231 7.06 1.46 4.72
CA VAL A 231 6.28 2.62 5.15
C VAL A 231 6.56 2.90 6.62
N VAL A 232 7.01 4.11 6.93
CA VAL A 232 7.36 4.57 8.27
C VAL A 232 6.15 5.28 8.89
N ALA A 233 5.79 4.89 10.13
CA ALA A 233 4.68 5.47 10.87
C ALA A 233 4.78 7.01 10.96
N GLY A 234 3.66 7.70 10.76
CA GLY A 234 3.57 9.16 10.80
C GLY A 234 4.25 9.91 9.65
N THR A 235 4.92 9.22 8.71
CA THR A 235 5.56 9.88 7.55
C THR A 235 4.53 10.17 6.47
N ALA A 236 4.47 11.43 6.04
CA ALA A 236 3.65 11.86 4.91
C ALA A 236 4.38 11.64 3.58
N TYR A 237 3.84 10.75 2.74
CA TYR A 237 4.39 10.44 1.43
C TYR A 237 3.65 11.25 0.35
N PRO A 238 4.34 12.10 -0.44
CA PRO A 238 3.70 12.84 -1.52
C PRO A 238 3.19 11.92 -2.63
N ILE A 239 2.01 12.24 -3.16
CA ILE A 239 1.36 11.50 -4.24
C ILE A 239 1.03 12.41 -5.43
N LEU A 240 1.01 11.81 -6.62
CA LEU A 240 0.51 12.39 -7.87
C LEU A 240 -0.69 11.57 -8.32
N ALA A 241 -1.86 12.18 -8.28
CA ALA A 241 -3.12 11.66 -8.77
C ALA A 241 -3.29 12.03 -10.25
N SER A 242 -3.95 11.17 -11.03
CA SER A 242 -4.25 11.48 -12.44
C SER A 242 -5.68 11.05 -12.77
N PRO A 243 -6.43 11.86 -13.55
CA PRO A 243 -7.76 11.47 -14.01
C PRO A 243 -7.70 10.12 -14.76
N PRO A 244 -8.61 9.17 -14.49
CA PRO A 244 -8.63 7.92 -15.24
C PRO A 244 -8.94 8.18 -16.72
N ALA A 245 -8.15 7.60 -17.62
CA ALA A 245 -8.29 7.78 -19.06
C ALA A 245 -9.70 7.41 -19.55
N GLY A 246 -10.27 8.22 -20.44
CA GLY A 246 -11.60 7.98 -21.00
C GLY A 246 -12.76 8.26 -20.05
N THR A 247 -12.52 8.83 -18.86
CA THR A 247 -13.60 9.49 -18.11
C THR A 247 -13.95 10.82 -18.79
N ASP A 248 -15.24 11.16 -18.88
CA ASP A 248 -15.73 12.42 -19.47
C ASP A 248 -15.43 13.64 -18.58
N ALA A 249 -14.17 13.78 -18.13
CA ALA A 249 -13.72 14.75 -17.14
C ALA A 249 -14.56 14.79 -15.85
N ARG A 250 -15.09 13.64 -15.46
CA ARG A 250 -15.83 13.45 -14.21
C ARG A 250 -14.86 13.51 -13.02
N PRO A 251 -15.25 14.10 -11.88
CA PRO A 251 -14.46 14.04 -10.66
C PRO A 251 -14.08 12.60 -10.29
N TYR A 252 -12.87 12.42 -9.78
CA TYR A 252 -12.27 11.11 -9.50
C TYR A 252 -11.76 11.04 -8.06
N THR A 253 -11.47 9.83 -7.57
CA THR A 253 -11.12 9.59 -6.18
C THR A 253 -9.88 8.72 -6.12
N VAL A 254 -8.88 9.17 -5.36
CA VAL A 254 -7.75 8.34 -4.94
C VAL A 254 -8.17 7.45 -3.78
N ARG A 255 -7.74 6.20 -3.80
CA ARG A 255 -7.83 5.29 -2.66
C ARG A 255 -6.46 4.81 -2.25
N ALA A 256 -6.25 4.69 -0.94
CA ALA A 256 -5.08 4.06 -0.37
C ALA A 256 -5.52 2.77 0.34
N ARG A 257 -4.77 1.69 0.14
CA ARG A 257 -4.80 0.50 0.98
C ARG A 257 -3.44 0.33 1.62
N GLY A 258 -3.39 -0.13 2.86
CA GLY A 258 -2.16 -0.44 3.57
C GLY A 258 -2.25 -1.80 4.22
N ALA A 259 -1.18 -2.58 4.15
CA ALA A 259 -1.07 -3.88 4.79
C ALA A 259 0.14 -3.85 5.73
N PHE A 260 -0.11 -4.07 7.02
CA PHE A 260 0.88 -3.92 8.08
C PHE A 260 0.96 -5.17 8.95
N THR A 261 2.15 -5.42 9.50
CA THR A 261 2.47 -6.51 10.41
C THR A 261 3.21 -5.96 11.62
N VAL A 262 2.76 -6.32 12.82
CA VAL A 262 3.37 -5.93 14.10
C VAL A 262 3.48 -7.14 15.02
N ARG A 263 4.38 -7.11 16.01
CA ARG A 263 4.52 -8.18 17.01
C ARG A 263 3.17 -8.46 17.69
N ALA A 264 2.87 -9.72 18.01
CA ALA A 264 1.67 -10.05 18.76
C ALA A 264 1.91 -9.97 20.28
N ALA A 265 1.03 -9.28 21.00
CA ALA A 265 0.89 -9.40 22.46
C ALA A 265 0.05 -10.63 22.81
N ALA A 266 0.54 -11.81 22.42
CA ALA A 266 -0.16 -13.08 22.49
C ALA A 266 0.83 -14.24 22.58
N VAL A 267 0.40 -15.40 23.06
CA VAL A 267 1.19 -16.65 23.04
C VAL A 267 0.36 -17.80 22.48
N ARG A 268 0.99 -18.83 21.91
CA ARG A 268 0.29 -20.07 21.60
C ARG A 268 0.21 -20.92 22.87
N LEU A 269 -0.99 -21.13 23.39
CA LEU A 269 -1.21 -21.77 24.69
C LEU A 269 -1.32 -23.29 24.55
N PHE A 270 -0.63 -24.03 25.40
CA PHE A 270 -0.69 -25.49 25.48
C PHE A 270 -1.02 -25.92 26.91
N SER A 271 -2.13 -26.64 27.08
CA SER A 271 -2.64 -27.06 28.41
C SER A 271 -2.50 -28.57 28.62
N THR A 272 -2.07 -29.00 29.79
CA THR A 272 -2.08 -30.41 30.20
C THR A 272 -2.89 -30.57 31.50
N PRO A 273 -3.94 -31.40 31.56
CA PRO A 273 -4.82 -31.47 32.74
C PRO A 273 -4.08 -31.76 34.05
N GLY A 274 -4.22 -30.89 35.04
CA GLY A 274 -3.59 -31.02 36.36
C GLY A 274 -2.08 -30.78 36.39
N GLN A 275 -1.50 -30.26 35.31
CA GLN A 275 -0.07 -29.98 35.15
C GLN A 275 0.10 -28.54 34.62
N GLN A 276 1.33 -28.03 34.56
CA GLN A 276 1.62 -26.67 34.10
C GLN A 276 1.14 -26.42 32.66
N GLU A 277 0.59 -25.24 32.39
CA GLU A 277 0.40 -24.77 31.01
C GLU A 277 1.70 -24.18 30.46
N SER A 278 1.80 -24.10 29.13
CA SER A 278 3.00 -23.60 28.47
C SER A 278 2.71 -22.72 27.26
N ALA A 279 3.59 -21.75 27.03
CA ALA A 279 3.57 -20.84 25.89
C ALA A 279 4.55 -21.32 24.81
N GLY A 280 4.04 -21.49 23.59
CA GLY A 280 4.82 -21.47 22.35
C GLY A 280 4.73 -20.09 21.66
N PRO A 281 5.43 -19.92 20.53
CA PRO A 281 5.46 -18.66 19.80
C PRO A 281 4.09 -18.34 19.19
N ALA A 282 3.75 -17.05 19.13
CA ALA A 282 2.61 -16.53 18.40
C ALA A 282 3.08 -15.63 17.25
N GLU A 283 2.59 -15.93 16.05
CA GLU A 283 2.87 -15.19 14.83
C GLU A 283 2.56 -13.69 14.97
N PRO A 284 3.32 -12.80 14.30
CA PRO A 284 2.99 -11.38 14.20
C PRO A 284 1.55 -11.14 13.72
N GLN A 285 0.87 -10.17 14.34
CA GLN A 285 -0.47 -9.76 13.95
C GLN A 285 -0.42 -8.92 12.68
N ARG A 286 -1.26 -9.29 11.71
CA ARG A 286 -1.47 -8.55 10.46
C ARG A 286 -2.76 -7.74 10.54
N PHE A 287 -2.75 -6.55 9.97
CA PHE A 287 -3.95 -5.72 9.83
C PHE A 287 -3.87 -4.89 8.55
N ASP A 288 -5.04 -4.69 7.95
CA ASP A 288 -5.21 -3.87 6.76
C ASP A 288 -5.89 -2.54 7.12
N LEU A 289 -5.51 -1.48 6.42
CA LEU A 289 -6.09 -0.15 6.53
C LEU A 289 -6.54 0.35 5.16
N THR A 290 -7.56 1.19 5.12
CA THR A 290 -8.02 1.86 3.90
C THR A 290 -8.30 3.33 4.14
N ALA A 291 -8.16 4.13 3.08
CA ALA A 291 -8.66 5.50 3.00
C ALA A 291 -9.06 5.84 1.57
N GLU A 292 -9.94 6.82 1.41
CA GLU A 292 -10.23 7.47 0.13
C GLU A 292 -10.32 8.99 0.33
N ASP A 293 -10.22 9.77 -0.75
CA ASP A 293 -10.35 11.24 -0.65
C ASP A 293 -11.71 11.61 -0.04
N ALA A 294 -11.71 12.51 0.96
CA ALA A 294 -12.93 12.98 1.62
C ALA A 294 -13.92 13.69 0.67
N THR A 295 -13.41 14.26 -0.43
CA THR A 295 -14.18 14.78 -1.55
C THR A 295 -13.50 14.40 -2.86
N PRO A 296 -14.23 13.95 -3.90
CA PRO A 296 -13.65 13.66 -5.21
C PRO A 296 -12.86 14.85 -5.77
N ARG A 297 -11.68 14.56 -6.31
CA ARG A 297 -10.80 15.52 -6.98
C ARG A 297 -11.48 15.99 -8.27
N PRO A 298 -11.63 17.31 -8.51
CA PRO A 298 -12.09 17.81 -9.79
C PRO A 298 -11.04 17.54 -10.86
N VAL A 299 -11.48 17.30 -12.10
CA VAL A 299 -10.59 17.31 -13.27
C VAL A 299 -10.46 18.76 -13.71
N GLN A 300 -9.27 19.35 -13.58
CA GLN A 300 -9.01 20.72 -14.01
C GLN A 300 -8.91 20.80 -15.55
N PHE A 301 -9.33 21.93 -16.11
CA PHE A 301 -9.23 22.20 -17.54
C PHE A 301 -7.77 22.51 -17.92
N SER A 302 -7.15 21.63 -18.71
CA SER A 302 -5.73 21.66 -19.06
C SER A 302 -5.57 21.59 -20.59
N PRO A 303 -5.94 22.66 -21.32
CA PRO A 303 -6.07 22.65 -22.77
C PRO A 303 -4.78 22.25 -23.48
N ARG A 304 -4.91 21.75 -24.71
CA ARG A 304 -3.77 21.43 -25.58
C ARG A 304 -4.12 21.79 -27.01
N ILE A 305 -3.13 22.22 -27.78
CA ILE A 305 -3.29 22.39 -29.21
C ILE A 305 -2.49 21.35 -29.98
N ARG A 306 -2.92 21.10 -31.22
CA ARG A 306 -2.16 20.42 -32.26
C ARG A 306 -2.19 21.31 -33.49
N THR A 307 -1.06 21.49 -34.14
CA THR A 307 -0.80 22.54 -35.13
C THR A 307 -0.43 21.92 -36.49
N LEU A 308 -0.59 22.68 -37.58
CA LEU A 308 -0.22 22.27 -38.93
C LEU A 308 0.02 23.52 -39.78
N ALA A 309 1.29 23.84 -39.99
CA ALA A 309 1.73 24.98 -40.77
C ALA A 309 1.75 24.69 -42.27
N HIS A 310 1.65 25.76 -43.07
CA HIS A 310 2.06 25.81 -44.47
C HIS A 310 2.40 27.26 -44.86
N LEU A 311 2.96 27.46 -46.06
CA LEU A 311 3.20 28.78 -46.62
C LEU A 311 2.19 29.08 -47.74
N ASP A 312 1.59 30.25 -47.70
CA ASP A 312 0.72 30.78 -48.78
C ASP A 312 1.07 32.25 -49.05
N ASP A 313 1.25 32.62 -50.32
CA ASP A 313 1.72 33.95 -50.77
C ASP A 313 2.86 34.57 -49.92
N GLY A 314 3.82 33.74 -49.51
CA GLY A 314 4.96 34.14 -48.67
C GLY A 314 4.62 34.44 -47.21
N ARG A 315 3.36 34.25 -46.78
CA ARG A 315 2.90 34.32 -45.38
C ARG A 315 3.01 32.94 -44.74
N PHE A 316 3.16 32.92 -43.42
CA PHE A 316 3.04 31.68 -42.63
C PHE A 316 1.57 31.50 -42.24
N VAL A 317 0.97 30.38 -42.60
CA VAL A 317 -0.42 30.01 -42.30
C VAL A 317 -0.41 28.78 -41.38
N ASP A 318 -1.29 28.74 -40.39
CA ASP A 318 -1.35 27.64 -39.42
C ASP A 318 -2.79 27.21 -39.12
N GLU A 319 -3.02 25.90 -39.11
CA GLU A 319 -4.25 25.27 -38.65
C GLU A 319 -4.09 24.75 -37.21
N VAL A 320 -4.60 25.52 -36.25
CA VAL A 320 -4.49 25.22 -34.82
C VAL A 320 -5.75 24.52 -34.32
N THR A 321 -5.63 23.24 -34.01
CA THR A 321 -6.68 22.43 -33.39
C THR A 321 -6.60 22.50 -31.88
N PHE A 322 -7.52 23.24 -31.26
CA PHE A 322 -7.68 23.31 -29.80
C PHE A 322 -8.47 22.11 -29.26
N SER A 323 -8.00 21.55 -28.16
CA SER A 323 -8.62 20.45 -27.42
C SER A 323 -8.56 20.73 -25.91
N PRO A 324 -9.46 20.16 -25.09
CA PRO A 324 -9.43 20.39 -23.65
C PRO A 324 -8.24 19.72 -22.95
N GLY A 325 -7.57 18.74 -23.57
CA GLY A 325 -6.47 17.97 -22.97
C GLY A 325 -6.94 17.11 -21.80
N GLU A 326 -7.11 17.71 -20.64
CA GLU A 326 -7.84 17.18 -19.48
C GLU A 326 -8.95 18.15 -19.08
N GLY A 327 -10.03 17.64 -18.48
CA GLY A 327 -11.18 18.45 -18.10
C GLY A 327 -12.21 18.59 -19.23
N LEU A 328 -13.36 19.19 -18.91
CA LEU A 328 -14.29 19.68 -19.93
C LEU A 328 -13.87 21.09 -20.35
N TRP A 329 -14.18 21.46 -21.59
CA TRP A 329 -14.11 22.87 -21.98
C TRP A 329 -15.12 23.67 -21.13
N PRO A 330 -14.69 24.65 -20.32
CA PRO A 330 -15.58 25.28 -19.36
C PRO A 330 -16.63 26.16 -20.06
N ARG A 331 -17.74 26.41 -19.37
CA ARG A 331 -18.81 27.32 -19.83
C ARG A 331 -19.06 28.42 -18.81
N HIS A 332 -19.37 29.61 -19.32
CA HIS A 332 -19.92 30.72 -18.54
C HIS A 332 -21.39 30.43 -18.16
N ALA A 333 -21.94 31.24 -17.24
CA ALA A 333 -23.30 31.05 -16.72
C ALA A 333 -24.41 31.25 -17.75
N ASP A 334 -24.12 31.94 -18.86
CA ASP A 334 -25.01 32.10 -20.02
C ASP A 334 -24.97 30.89 -21.00
N GLY A 335 -24.11 29.90 -20.71
CA GLY A 335 -23.91 28.70 -21.52
C GLY A 335 -22.86 28.84 -22.62
N SER A 336 -22.28 30.03 -22.86
CA SER A 336 -21.16 30.20 -23.80
C SER A 336 -19.90 29.49 -23.29
N LEU A 337 -19.03 29.05 -24.21
CA LEU A 337 -17.77 28.39 -23.89
C LEU A 337 -16.70 29.43 -23.54
N VAL A 338 -15.88 29.12 -22.55
CA VAL A 338 -14.78 30.01 -22.12
C VAL A 338 -13.78 30.18 -23.27
N SER A 339 -13.50 31.43 -23.65
CA SER A 339 -12.52 31.72 -24.69
C SER A 339 -11.09 31.49 -24.19
N LEU A 340 -10.26 30.87 -25.03
CA LEU A 340 -8.85 30.61 -24.75
C LEU A 340 -7.98 31.29 -25.81
N ARG A 341 -6.98 32.06 -25.35
CA ARG A 341 -5.98 32.71 -26.21
C ARG A 341 -4.73 31.84 -26.32
N ALA A 342 -4.24 31.64 -27.53
CA ALA A 342 -2.91 31.11 -27.80
C ALA A 342 -2.13 32.09 -28.69
N ARG A 343 -0.82 32.11 -28.53
CA ARG A 343 0.09 32.93 -29.34
C ARG A 343 1.27 32.10 -29.84
N ALA A 344 1.77 32.42 -31.02
CA ALA A 344 2.97 31.81 -31.59
C ALA A 344 4.02 32.88 -31.90
N ASP A 345 5.27 32.57 -31.58
CA ASP A 345 6.42 33.31 -32.10
C ASP A 345 7.01 32.52 -33.28
N ILE A 346 7.21 33.17 -34.42
CA ILE A 346 7.83 32.56 -35.61
C ILE A 346 9.30 32.94 -35.64
N TYR A 347 10.18 31.95 -35.73
CA TYR A 347 11.63 32.12 -35.81
C TYR A 347 12.15 31.77 -37.20
N ARG A 348 13.17 32.49 -37.67
CA ARG A 348 13.85 32.20 -38.96
C ARG A 348 15.22 31.59 -38.72
N THR A 349 15.54 30.56 -39.48
CA THR A 349 16.82 29.86 -39.50
C THR A 349 17.31 29.69 -40.96
N GLY A 350 18.60 29.38 -41.14
CA GLY A 350 19.20 29.19 -42.46
C GLY A 350 19.01 27.79 -43.07
N ALA A 351 18.65 26.81 -42.24
CA ALA A 351 18.42 25.41 -42.60
C ALA A 351 17.54 24.76 -41.52
N PHE A 352 16.92 23.62 -41.83
CA PHE A 352 16.05 22.90 -40.89
C PHE A 352 16.77 22.60 -39.57
N PRO A 353 16.34 23.20 -38.44
CA PRO A 353 16.90 22.90 -37.14
C PRO A 353 16.40 21.53 -36.63
N ALA A 354 17.13 20.94 -35.68
CA ALA A 354 16.68 19.75 -34.98
C ALA A 354 15.59 20.09 -33.95
N GLU A 355 14.64 19.17 -33.76
CA GLU A 355 13.57 19.32 -32.78
C GLU A 355 14.13 19.38 -31.35
N ALA A 356 13.71 20.37 -30.56
CA ALA A 356 14.20 20.63 -29.21
C ALA A 356 13.05 20.88 -28.22
N ALA A 357 13.29 20.63 -26.93
CA ALA A 357 12.30 20.90 -25.88
C ALA A 357 12.08 22.41 -25.65
N GLU A 358 13.08 23.23 -25.98
CA GLU A 358 13.13 24.67 -25.74
C GLU A 358 13.62 25.40 -27.00
N ILE A 359 13.34 26.69 -27.09
CA ILE A 359 13.77 27.56 -28.21
C ILE A 359 15.29 27.81 -28.08
N PRO A 360 16.10 27.56 -29.13
CA PRO A 360 17.54 27.82 -29.09
C PRO A 360 17.89 29.28 -28.75
N ALA A 361 18.84 29.45 -27.83
CA ALA A 361 19.28 30.76 -27.38
C ALA A 361 19.83 31.64 -28.53
N GLY A 362 19.47 32.92 -28.52
CA GLY A 362 19.88 33.90 -29.52
C GLY A 362 18.97 34.00 -30.75
N LEU A 363 17.95 33.14 -30.87
CA LEU A 363 16.89 33.34 -31.87
C LEU A 363 15.93 34.47 -31.42
N THR A 364 15.60 35.36 -32.35
CA THR A 364 14.59 36.42 -32.16
C THR A 364 13.37 36.11 -33.04
N PRO A 365 12.13 36.32 -32.55
CA PRO A 365 10.95 36.23 -33.40
C PRO A 365 11.04 37.21 -34.57
N VAL A 366 10.59 36.77 -35.75
CA VAL A 366 10.51 37.59 -36.98
C VAL A 366 9.06 37.91 -37.37
N ALA A 367 8.10 37.16 -36.81
CA ALA A 367 6.67 37.39 -36.93
C ALA A 367 5.96 36.74 -35.73
N HIS A 368 4.68 37.08 -35.53
CA HIS A 368 3.84 36.50 -34.49
C HIS A 368 2.50 36.05 -35.07
N LEU A 369 1.89 35.05 -34.45
CA LEU A 369 0.52 34.63 -34.67
C LEU A 369 -0.26 34.72 -33.36
N GLU A 370 -1.55 35.03 -33.44
CA GLU A 370 -2.47 35.00 -32.30
C GLU A 370 -3.78 34.34 -32.73
N LEU A 371 -4.36 33.55 -31.84
CA LEU A 371 -5.69 32.98 -31.97
C LEU A 371 -6.43 33.05 -30.64
N THR A 372 -7.72 33.35 -30.69
CA THR A 372 -8.64 33.21 -29.56
C THR A 372 -9.82 32.35 -30.02
N THR A 373 -10.16 31.31 -29.27
CA THR A 373 -11.27 30.40 -29.62
C THR A 373 -12.62 31.12 -29.54
N ASP A 374 -13.51 30.86 -30.50
CA ASP A 374 -14.87 31.41 -30.52
C ASP A 374 -15.69 30.85 -29.35
N PRO A 375 -16.29 31.68 -28.46
CA PRO A 375 -17.12 31.22 -27.35
C PRO A 375 -18.41 30.47 -27.75
N ALA A 376 -18.82 30.52 -29.03
CA ALA A 376 -19.90 29.68 -29.54
C ALA A 376 -19.44 28.26 -29.93
N ILE A 377 -18.15 28.08 -30.26
CA ILE A 377 -17.58 26.83 -30.80
C ILE A 377 -16.70 26.12 -29.78
N GLY A 378 -15.79 26.85 -29.11
CA GLY A 378 -14.81 26.35 -28.15
C GLY A 378 -13.74 25.46 -28.80
N PRO A 379 -13.62 24.18 -28.42
CA PRO A 379 -12.63 23.28 -29.01
C PRO A 379 -12.91 23.03 -30.49
N GLY A 380 -11.87 23.06 -31.32
CA GLY A 380 -11.98 22.97 -32.76
C GLY A 380 -10.71 23.44 -33.47
N THR A 381 -10.70 23.35 -34.80
CA THR A 381 -9.61 23.86 -35.65
C THR A 381 -9.90 25.29 -36.08
N TYR A 382 -8.91 26.15 -35.90
CA TYR A 382 -8.93 27.57 -36.29
C TYR A 382 -7.72 27.85 -37.18
N THR A 383 -7.91 28.65 -38.22
CA THR A 383 -6.82 29.04 -39.12
C THR A 383 -6.37 30.47 -38.83
N THR A 384 -5.07 30.72 -38.81
CA THR A 384 -4.49 32.07 -38.73
C THR A 384 -3.33 32.21 -39.70
N ALA A 385 -2.93 33.43 -40.01
CA ALA A 385 -1.82 33.72 -40.91
C ALA A 385 -1.08 35.00 -40.51
N THR A 386 0.18 35.13 -40.92
CA THR A 386 0.90 36.41 -40.75
C THR A 386 0.25 37.52 -41.56
N THR A 387 0.13 38.70 -40.95
CA THR A 387 -0.47 39.89 -41.58
C THR A 387 0.36 40.41 -42.75
N GLU A 388 1.69 40.28 -42.63
CA GLU A 388 2.68 40.60 -43.67
C GLU A 388 3.38 39.32 -44.18
N PRO A 389 3.96 39.34 -45.39
CA PRO A 389 4.85 38.28 -45.86
C PRO A 389 6.12 38.16 -45.00
N LEU A 390 6.68 36.96 -44.96
CA LEU A 390 7.92 36.67 -44.25
C LEU A 390 9.13 37.40 -44.88
N PRO A 391 10.18 37.74 -44.10
CA PRO A 391 11.28 38.63 -44.53
C PRO A 391 12.28 38.06 -45.56
N GLY A 392 11.87 37.09 -46.39
CA GLY A 392 12.64 36.49 -47.48
C GLY A 392 12.91 34.99 -47.33
N PRO A 393 13.75 34.38 -48.19
CA PRO A 393 13.97 32.94 -48.16
C PRO A 393 14.60 32.44 -46.86
N GLY A 394 14.20 31.25 -46.38
CA GLY A 394 14.70 30.65 -45.14
C GLY A 394 13.81 29.53 -44.63
N VAL A 395 14.21 28.91 -43.52
CA VAL A 395 13.37 27.95 -42.80
C VAL A 395 12.73 28.65 -41.60
N TYR A 396 11.42 28.52 -41.48
CA TYR A 396 10.58 29.21 -40.52
C TYR A 396 9.92 28.21 -39.59
N THR A 397 10.05 28.43 -38.28
CA THR A 397 9.48 27.58 -37.24
C THR A 397 8.56 28.41 -36.36
N ALA A 398 7.28 28.07 -36.30
CA ALA A 398 6.37 28.59 -35.29
C ALA A 398 6.53 27.82 -33.97
N VAL A 399 6.42 28.53 -32.84
CA VAL A 399 6.31 27.92 -31.51
C VAL A 399 5.12 28.52 -30.78
N TRP A 400 4.08 27.72 -30.62
CA TRP A 400 2.88 28.11 -29.92
C TRP A 400 2.99 27.96 -28.41
N ARG A 401 2.21 28.76 -27.70
CA ARG A 401 2.04 28.70 -26.24
C ARG A 401 0.62 29.08 -25.82
N ILE A 402 0.19 28.48 -24.71
CA ILE A 402 -0.97 28.88 -23.92
C ILE A 402 -0.45 29.09 -22.49
N GLU A 403 -0.32 30.33 -22.05
CA GLU A 403 0.10 30.66 -20.69
C GLU A 403 -1.08 31.25 -19.92
N ARG A 404 -1.23 30.87 -18.63
CA ARG A 404 -2.26 31.42 -17.73
C ARG A 404 -2.22 32.96 -17.67
N THR A 405 -1.02 33.54 -17.71
CA THR A 405 -0.77 34.98 -17.62
C THR A 405 -1.25 35.79 -18.81
N ASP A 406 -1.45 35.14 -19.97
CA ASP A 406 -1.91 35.80 -21.21
C ASP A 406 -3.45 35.78 -21.37
N GLN A 407 -4.15 35.11 -20.45
CA GLN A 407 -5.61 34.91 -20.53
C GLN A 407 -6.38 36.01 -19.82
N ASP A 408 -7.61 36.24 -20.28
CA ASP A 408 -8.53 37.15 -19.61
C ASP A 408 -8.96 36.57 -18.23
N PRO A 409 -9.29 37.40 -17.21
CA PRO A 409 -9.55 36.94 -15.84
C PRO A 409 -10.64 35.87 -15.71
N ALA A 410 -11.62 35.87 -16.60
CA ALA A 410 -12.68 34.87 -16.64
C ALA A 410 -12.16 33.47 -17.02
N THR A 411 -11.16 33.39 -17.90
CA THR A 411 -10.49 32.15 -18.31
C THR A 411 -9.47 31.68 -17.29
N VAL A 412 -8.74 32.62 -16.66
CA VAL A 412 -7.81 32.35 -15.56
C VAL A 412 -8.47 31.57 -14.41
N ALA A 413 -9.75 31.81 -14.12
CA ALA A 413 -10.49 31.09 -13.09
C ALA A 413 -10.64 29.58 -13.31
N HIS A 414 -10.44 29.08 -14.55
CA HIS A 414 -10.66 27.68 -14.91
C HIS A 414 -9.38 26.86 -15.14
N LEU A 415 -8.25 27.52 -15.37
CA LEU A 415 -6.94 26.87 -15.57
C LEU A 415 -6.28 26.51 -14.22
N PRO A 416 -5.34 25.56 -14.17
CA PRO A 416 -4.44 25.36 -13.02
C PRO A 416 -3.61 26.61 -12.68
N THR A 417 -3.27 26.79 -11.40
CA THR A 417 -2.61 28.00 -10.86
C THR A 417 -1.27 28.33 -11.53
N ARG A 418 -0.54 27.32 -12.01
CA ARG A 418 0.76 27.47 -12.72
C ARG A 418 0.69 26.96 -14.16
N TYR A 419 -0.49 27.02 -14.76
CA TYR A 419 -0.71 26.47 -16.09
C TYR A 419 0.11 27.19 -17.18
N SER A 420 0.91 26.40 -17.90
CA SER A 420 1.61 26.79 -19.12
C SER A 420 1.70 25.55 -20.02
N TRP A 421 1.39 25.72 -21.29
CA TRP A 421 1.65 24.76 -22.36
C TRP A 421 2.48 25.48 -23.42
N ILE A 422 3.56 24.88 -23.89
CA ILE A 422 4.45 25.41 -24.93
C ILE A 422 4.78 24.27 -25.89
N GLU A 423 4.73 24.54 -27.19
CA GLU A 423 5.13 23.58 -28.20
C GLU A 423 6.66 23.36 -28.20
N ARG A 424 7.10 22.17 -28.59
CA ARG A 424 8.52 21.88 -28.80
C ARG A 424 9.03 22.69 -29.99
N PHE A 425 10.25 23.20 -29.89
CA PHE A 425 10.86 23.94 -30.99
C PHE A 425 11.13 22.98 -32.16
N ALA A 426 10.81 23.43 -33.38
CA ALA A 426 11.07 22.72 -34.63
C ALA A 426 10.38 21.35 -34.74
N THR A 427 9.13 21.25 -34.28
CA THR A 427 8.26 20.13 -34.67
C THR A 427 8.09 20.13 -36.20
N PRO A 428 8.05 18.94 -36.85
CA PRO A 428 7.89 18.86 -38.30
C PRO A 428 6.60 19.49 -38.83
N ALA A 429 5.53 19.53 -38.02
CA ALA A 429 4.25 20.13 -38.37
C ALA A 429 4.22 21.67 -38.28
N GLN A 430 5.34 22.30 -37.88
CA GLN A 430 5.47 23.75 -37.66
C GLN A 430 6.69 24.36 -38.35
N THR A 431 7.39 23.59 -39.19
CA THR A 431 8.67 24.00 -39.77
C THR A 431 8.62 23.97 -41.29
N GLU A 432 8.55 25.16 -41.90
CA GLU A 432 8.34 25.35 -43.33
C GLU A 432 9.50 26.08 -44.01
N GLN A 433 9.73 25.82 -45.30
CA GLN A 433 10.81 26.47 -46.06
C GLN A 433 10.27 27.42 -47.13
N LEU A 434 10.50 28.72 -46.93
CA LEU A 434 10.25 29.72 -47.98
C LEU A 434 11.45 29.73 -48.93
N VAL A 435 11.22 29.34 -50.19
CA VAL A 435 12.20 29.40 -51.27
C VAL A 435 11.97 30.61 -52.16
N THR A 436 13.03 31.11 -52.81
CA THR A 436 12.91 32.17 -53.81
C THR A 436 12.11 31.65 -55.02
N PRO A 437 11.13 32.41 -55.55
CA PRO A 437 10.45 32.02 -56.78
C PRO A 437 11.47 31.85 -57.93
N PRO A 438 11.32 30.82 -58.80
CA PRO A 438 12.17 30.69 -59.97
C PRO A 438 11.97 31.91 -60.89
N PRO A 439 13.03 32.41 -61.56
CA PRO A 439 12.89 33.52 -62.49
C PRO A 439 11.92 33.15 -63.62
N PRO A 440 11.10 34.10 -64.10
CA PRO A 440 10.14 33.82 -65.17
C PRO A 440 10.87 33.32 -66.42
N SER A 441 10.34 32.25 -67.01
CA SER A 441 10.90 31.69 -68.24
C SER A 441 10.83 32.72 -69.37
N SER A 442 11.99 33.05 -69.94
CA SER A 442 12.09 33.94 -71.09
C SER A 442 11.19 33.44 -72.22
N PRO A 443 10.40 34.31 -72.88
CA PRO A 443 9.51 33.88 -73.95
C PRO A 443 10.34 33.33 -75.11
N THR A 444 10.03 32.11 -75.54
CA THR A 444 10.61 31.51 -76.75
C THR A 444 10.35 32.43 -77.94
N PRO A 445 11.37 32.94 -78.65
CA PRO A 445 11.15 33.76 -79.83
C PRO A 445 10.45 32.91 -80.91
N ALA A 446 9.37 33.46 -81.48
CA ALA A 446 8.65 32.79 -82.56
C ALA A 446 9.55 32.68 -83.80
N PRO A 447 9.58 31.51 -84.49
CA PRO A 447 10.34 31.36 -85.71
C PRO A 447 9.71 32.20 -86.85
N THR A 448 10.54 32.98 -87.52
CA THR A 448 10.23 33.73 -88.75
C THR A 448 10.33 32.86 -89.99
#